data_AF-A0A140NQ97-F1
#
_entry.id   AF-A0A140NQ97-F1
#
_cell.length_a   1.000
_cell.length_b   1.000
_cell.length_c   1.000
_cell.angle_alpha   90.00
_cell.angle_beta   90.00
_cell.angle_gamma   90.00
#
_symmetry.space_group_name_H-M   'P 1'
#
loop_
_entity.id
_entity.type
_entity.pdbx_description
1 polymer ?
#
loop_
_entity_poly.entity_id
_entity_poly.type
_entity_poly.pdbx_seq_one_letter_code
_entity_poly.pdbx_strand_id
1 'polypeptide(L)'
;MEKKNHPSQVASQNNVASSILPKNPPKKHRARLYMLGTGINGFTENEILIHCRLSSGRNYPNELERLLNIELERIDEPNPDGIGSHYRYRFKTAQDVQKVINLINKRAEQGNYQRIDNALINNILSLYPTE
;
A
#
# COMPACT_ATOMS: atom_id res chain seq x y z
N MET A 1 2.39 40.92 -26.34
CA MET A 1 3.62 40.20 -25.97
C MET A 1 3.36 38.71 -26.13
N GLU A 2 3.77 38.17 -27.28
CA GLU A 2 3.71 36.75 -27.58
C GLU A 2 4.75 35.98 -26.74
N LYS A 3 4.33 34.91 -26.07
CA LYS A 3 5.24 34.02 -25.34
C LYS A 3 5.73 32.93 -26.28
N LYS A 4 7.04 32.94 -26.52
CA LYS A 4 7.81 31.99 -27.31
C LYS A 4 7.77 30.57 -26.73
N ASN A 5 7.57 29.61 -27.65
CA ASN A 5 8.20 28.29 -27.76
C ASN A 5 8.14 27.35 -26.55
N HIS A 6 7.16 26.44 -26.59
CA HIS A 6 7.17 25.20 -25.83
C HIS A 6 8.12 24.22 -26.55
N PRO A 7 9.10 23.59 -25.86
CA PRO A 7 9.92 22.57 -26.49
C PRO A 7 9.08 21.30 -26.70
N SER A 8 8.83 20.97 -27.97
CA SER A 8 8.27 19.71 -28.40
C SER A 8 9.13 18.58 -27.85
N GLN A 9 8.59 17.76 -26.94
CA GLN A 9 9.25 16.55 -26.49
C GLN A 9 9.31 15.58 -27.68
N VAL A 10 10.51 15.43 -28.22
CA VAL A 10 10.85 14.47 -29.27
C VAL A 10 10.69 13.06 -28.71
N ALA A 11 9.95 12.24 -29.46
CA ALA A 11 9.73 10.83 -29.18
C ALA A 11 11.07 10.07 -29.09
N SER A 12 11.25 9.27 -28.03
CA SER A 12 12.33 8.29 -27.96
C SER A 12 11.76 6.87 -28.00
N GLN A 13 11.72 6.35 -29.22
CA GLN A 13 12.03 4.99 -29.68
C GLN A 13 12.02 3.82 -28.67
N ASN A 14 11.15 2.85 -28.96
CA ASN A 14 11.37 1.39 -28.85
C ASN A 14 11.47 0.74 -27.45
N ASN A 15 10.35 0.72 -26.70
CA ASN A 15 10.18 -0.08 -25.47
C ASN A 15 9.70 -1.53 -25.73
N VAL A 16 10.27 -2.24 -26.70
CA VAL A 16 9.89 -3.67 -26.89
C VAL A 16 10.60 -4.56 -25.87
N ALA A 17 11.82 -4.22 -25.45
CA ALA A 17 12.61 -5.03 -24.51
C ALA A 17 12.20 -4.90 -23.03
N SER A 18 11.57 -3.80 -22.62
CA SER A 18 11.11 -3.60 -21.23
C SER A 18 9.88 -4.44 -20.86
N SER A 19 9.31 -5.18 -21.82
CA SER A 19 8.12 -6.02 -21.63
C SER A 19 8.40 -7.38 -20.98
N ILE A 20 9.68 -7.79 -20.91
CA ILE A 20 10.07 -9.14 -20.48
C ILE A 20 10.43 -9.18 -18.98
N LEU A 21 10.81 -8.05 -18.37
CA LEU A 21 11.12 -7.99 -16.94
C LEU A 21 9.84 -7.77 -16.12
N PRO A 22 9.64 -8.53 -15.01
CA PRO A 22 8.52 -8.29 -14.13
C PRO A 22 8.56 -6.85 -13.63
N LYS A 23 7.44 -6.13 -13.79
CA LYS A 23 7.35 -4.73 -13.37
C LYS A 23 7.51 -4.65 -11.85
N ASN A 24 8.26 -3.65 -11.38
CA ASN A 24 8.35 -3.39 -9.95
C ASN A 24 6.96 -3.04 -9.39
N PRO A 25 6.56 -3.61 -8.24
CA PRO A 25 5.27 -3.31 -7.64
C PRO A 25 5.13 -1.81 -7.31
N PRO A 26 3.96 -1.19 -7.59
CA PRO A 26 3.71 0.22 -7.27
C PRO A 26 3.85 0.54 -5.78
N LYS A 27 4.01 1.82 -5.45
CA LYS A 27 4.09 2.30 -4.05
C LYS A 27 2.97 1.79 -3.13
N LYS A 28 1.72 1.77 -3.64
CA LYS A 28 0.56 1.30 -2.87
C LYS A 28 0.59 -0.21 -2.62
N HIS A 29 1.21 -0.99 -3.50
CA HIS A 29 1.37 -2.43 -3.27
C HIS A 29 2.28 -2.66 -2.06
N ARG A 30 3.46 -2.04 -2.05
CA ARG A 30 4.42 -2.13 -0.94
C ARG A 30 3.82 -1.66 0.38
N ALA A 31 3.13 -0.52 0.36
CA ALA A 31 2.45 0.02 1.54
C ALA A 31 1.39 -0.94 2.09
N ARG A 32 0.51 -1.48 1.24
CA ARG A 32 -0.52 -2.43 1.68
C ARG A 32 0.06 -3.72 2.21
N LEU A 33 1.14 -4.22 1.59
CA LEU A 33 1.82 -5.42 2.09
C LEU A 33 2.42 -5.19 3.49
N TYR A 34 3.04 -4.02 3.71
CA TYR A 34 3.53 -3.63 5.03
C TYR A 34 2.38 -3.57 6.06
N MET A 35 1.29 -2.88 5.73
CA MET A 35 0.10 -2.79 6.59
C MET A 35 -0.45 -4.17 6.98
N LEU A 36 -0.50 -5.12 6.05
CA LEU A 36 -0.98 -6.47 6.35
C LEU A 36 0.00 -7.25 7.23
N GLY A 37 1.31 -7.04 7.04
CA GLY A 37 2.36 -7.73 7.79
C GLY A 37 2.50 -7.29 9.25
N THR A 38 1.88 -6.18 9.67
CA THR A 38 1.99 -5.71 11.07
C THR A 38 1.11 -6.49 12.04
N GLY A 39 0.13 -7.25 11.55
CA GLY A 39 -0.74 -8.05 12.41
C GLY A 39 -1.52 -7.23 13.44
N ILE A 40 -1.72 -7.83 14.62
CA ILE A 40 -2.37 -7.17 15.76
C ILE A 40 -1.65 -5.94 16.30
N ASN A 41 -0.38 -5.72 15.95
CA ASN A 41 0.38 -4.54 16.36
C ASN A 41 -0.04 -3.30 15.55
N GLY A 42 -0.70 -3.48 14.40
CA GLY A 42 -1.11 -2.37 13.56
C GLY A 42 0.05 -1.52 13.03
N PHE A 43 -0.28 -0.42 12.39
CA PHE A 43 0.69 0.45 11.73
C PHE A 43 0.30 1.93 11.83
N THR A 44 1.27 2.82 11.73
CA THR A 44 1.05 4.26 11.61
C THR A 44 1.34 4.74 10.19
N GLU A 45 0.81 5.91 9.82
CA GLU A 45 1.15 6.51 8.52
C GLU A 45 2.67 6.76 8.38
N ASN A 46 3.34 7.15 9.47
CA ASN A 46 4.77 7.43 9.47
C ASN A 46 5.61 6.15 9.28
N GLU A 47 5.24 5.05 9.94
CA GLU A 47 5.88 3.75 9.77
C GLU A 47 5.82 3.29 8.31
N ILE A 48 4.68 3.46 7.64
CA ILE A 48 4.55 3.16 6.21
C ILE A 48 5.53 3.99 5.38
N LEU A 49 5.66 5.30 5.65
CA LEU A 49 6.59 6.17 4.92
C LEU A 49 8.03 5.68 5.05
N ILE A 50 8.46 5.38 6.28
CA ILE A 50 9.82 4.95 6.61
C ILE A 50 10.11 3.57 6.02
N HIS A 51 9.29 2.57 6.36
CA HIS A 51 9.55 1.18 5.98
C HIS A 51 9.34 0.91 4.49
N CYS A 52 8.40 1.61 3.84
CA CYS A 52 8.17 1.46 2.40
C CYS A 52 8.99 2.42 1.54
N ARG A 53 9.83 3.28 2.15
CA ARG A 53 10.64 4.32 1.49
C ARG A 53 9.80 5.20 0.57
N LEU A 54 8.73 5.78 1.12
CA LEU A 54 7.80 6.61 0.37
C LEU A 54 7.99 8.09 0.71
N SER A 55 8.00 8.95 -0.30
CA SER A 55 7.93 10.40 -0.11
C SER A 55 6.53 10.89 0.27
N SER A 56 5.50 10.07 0.06
CA SER A 56 4.11 10.36 0.41
C SER A 56 3.27 9.08 0.47
N GLY A 57 2.45 8.99 1.51
CA GLY A 57 1.63 7.82 1.84
C GLY A 57 0.37 8.13 2.64
N ARG A 58 -0.02 9.42 2.70
CA ARG A 58 -1.20 9.88 3.44
C ARG A 58 -2.47 9.20 2.92
N ASN A 59 -3.41 8.92 3.83
CA ASN A 59 -4.74 8.42 3.55
C ASN A 59 -4.83 7.03 2.91
N TYR A 60 -3.76 6.23 2.89
CA TYR A 60 -3.89 4.84 2.43
C TYR A 60 -4.83 3.99 3.28
N PRO A 61 -4.90 4.16 4.62
CA PRO A 61 -5.87 3.44 5.45
C PRO A 61 -7.32 3.80 5.08
N ASN A 62 -7.61 5.10 5.04
CA ASN A 62 -8.93 5.62 4.65
C ASN A 62 -9.32 5.22 3.21
N GLU A 63 -8.35 5.12 2.29
CA GLU A 63 -8.59 4.60 0.95
C GLU A 63 -9.03 3.13 0.96
N LEU A 64 -8.40 2.28 1.79
CA LEU A 64 -8.77 0.87 1.90
C LEU A 64 -10.17 0.71 2.47
N GLU A 65 -10.51 1.43 3.54
CA GLU A 65 -11.85 1.43 4.13
C GLU A 65 -12.92 1.75 3.08
N ARG A 66 -12.73 2.83 2.32
CA ARG A 66 -13.67 3.23 1.27
C ARG A 66 -13.75 2.23 0.11
N LEU A 67 -12.62 1.67 -0.33
CA LEU A 67 -12.59 0.77 -1.48
C LEU A 67 -13.16 -0.61 -1.17
N LEU A 68 -13.01 -1.08 0.06
CA LEU A 68 -13.33 -2.46 0.45
C LEU A 68 -14.51 -2.55 1.41
N ASN A 69 -15.06 -1.41 1.82
CA ASN A 69 -16.10 -1.32 2.84
C ASN A 69 -15.71 -2.10 4.10
N ILE A 70 -14.50 -1.81 4.59
CA ILE A 70 -13.96 -2.34 5.84
C ILE A 70 -13.78 -1.20 6.83
N GLU A 71 -13.64 -1.53 8.11
CA GLU A 71 -13.42 -0.54 9.17
C GLU A 71 -12.14 -0.88 9.93
N LEU A 72 -11.18 0.03 9.88
CA LEU A 72 -9.95 -0.11 10.65
C LEU A 72 -10.18 0.39 12.06
N GLU A 73 -9.68 -0.37 13.03
CA GLU A 73 -9.55 0.15 14.38
C GLU A 73 -8.52 1.28 14.40
N ARG A 74 -8.80 2.30 15.21
CA ARG A 74 -7.95 3.48 15.40
C ARG A 74 -7.61 3.57 16.88
N ILE A 75 -6.32 3.41 17.18
CA ILE A 75 -5.78 3.55 18.53
C ILE A 75 -5.02 4.86 18.57
N ASP A 76 -5.30 5.69 19.57
CA ASP A 76 -4.60 6.96 19.76
C ASP A 76 -3.19 6.70 20.28
N GLU A 77 -2.18 7.15 19.54
CA GLU A 77 -0.76 6.99 19.87
C GLU A 77 -0.13 8.36 20.11
N PRO A 78 0.30 8.68 21.35
CA PRO A 78 0.98 9.93 21.64
C PRO A 78 2.25 10.10 20.80
N ASN A 79 2.49 11.32 20.33
CA ASN A 79 3.73 11.62 19.62
C ASN A 79 4.93 11.49 20.58
N PRO A 80 6.10 11.02 20.09
CA PRO A 80 7.29 10.87 20.94
C PRO A 80 7.81 12.16 21.59
N ASP A 81 7.50 13.32 21.00
CA ASP A 81 7.82 14.64 21.54
C ASP A 81 6.82 15.13 22.61
N GLY A 82 5.78 14.34 22.88
CA GLY A 82 4.71 14.66 23.83
C GLY A 82 3.68 15.67 23.32
N ILE A 83 3.75 16.10 22.06
CA ILE A 83 2.87 17.12 21.50
C ILE A 83 1.89 16.48 20.51
N GLY A 84 0.66 16.29 20.95
CA GLY A 84 -0.40 15.69 20.14
C GLY A 84 -0.25 14.18 19.99
N SER A 85 -1.08 13.60 19.12
CA SER A 85 -1.14 12.18 18.88
C SER A 85 -1.44 11.89 17.41
N HIS A 86 -1.21 10.65 17.01
CA HIS A 86 -1.57 10.12 15.71
C HIS A 86 -2.26 8.77 15.86
N TYR A 87 -2.97 8.34 14.82
CA TYR A 87 -3.61 7.02 14.85
C TYR A 87 -2.65 5.91 14.48
N ARG A 88 -2.67 4.86 15.29
CA ARG A 88 -2.29 3.51 14.91
C ARG A 88 -3.51 2.77 14.38
N TYR A 89 -3.41 2.32 13.15
CA TYR A 89 -4.47 1.60 12.45
C TYR A 89 -4.27 0.09 12.58
N ARG A 90 -5.36 -0.65 12.73
CA ARG A 90 -5.32 -2.11 12.78
C ARG A 90 -6.49 -2.73 12.02
N PHE A 91 -6.20 -3.79 11.25
CA PHE A 91 -7.27 -4.63 10.69
C PHE A 91 -7.88 -5.48 11.81
N LYS A 92 -9.21 -5.51 11.87
CA LYS A 92 -9.93 -6.22 12.94
C LYS A 92 -9.87 -7.74 12.78
N THR A 93 -10.03 -8.24 11.55
CA THR A 93 -10.19 -9.68 11.28
C THR A 93 -9.40 -10.15 10.07
N ALA A 94 -9.10 -11.45 10.03
CA ALA A 94 -8.51 -12.12 8.87
C ALA A 94 -9.40 -11.98 7.61
N GLN A 95 -10.71 -11.82 7.77
CA GLN A 95 -11.64 -11.59 6.66
C GLN A 95 -11.37 -10.25 5.96
N ASP A 96 -11.16 -9.18 6.72
CA ASP A 96 -10.85 -7.86 6.14
C ASP A 96 -9.46 -7.86 5.49
N VAL A 97 -8.50 -8.52 6.12
CA VAL A 97 -7.16 -8.76 5.57
C VAL A 97 -7.23 -9.51 4.24
N GLN A 98 -8.07 -10.55 4.15
CA GLN A 98 -8.29 -11.28 2.91
C GLN A 98 -8.83 -10.39 1.78
N LYS A 99 -9.74 -9.45 2.08
CA LYS A 99 -10.23 -8.47 1.09
C LYS A 99 -9.09 -7.61 0.54
N VAL A 100 -8.16 -7.18 1.40
CA VAL A 100 -6.98 -6.41 0.98
C VAL A 100 -6.01 -7.26 0.16
N ILE A 101 -5.76 -8.51 0.54
CA ILE A 101 -4.95 -9.46 -0.25
C ILE A 101 -5.54 -9.63 -1.65
N ASN A 102 -6.85 -9.83 -1.75
CA ASN A 102 -7.55 -9.95 -3.02
C ASN A 102 -7.40 -8.67 -3.87
N LEU A 103 -7.50 -7.48 -3.26
CA LEU A 103 -7.23 -6.22 -3.93
C LEU A 103 -5.78 -6.13 -4.45
N ILE A 104 -4.80 -6.53 -3.63
CA ILE A 104 -3.39 -6.50 -4.01
C ILE A 104 -3.15 -7.41 -5.22
N ASN A 105 -3.65 -8.64 -5.18
CA ASN A 105 -3.49 -9.63 -6.25
C ASN A 105 -4.20 -9.17 -7.53
N LYS A 106 -5.42 -8.64 -7.44
CA LYS A 106 -6.14 -8.05 -8.59
C LYS A 106 -5.33 -6.92 -9.24
N ARG A 107 -4.68 -6.05 -8.46
CA ARG A 107 -3.84 -4.97 -9.00
C ARG A 107 -2.54 -5.49 -9.62
N ALA A 108 -1.97 -6.55 -9.05
CA ALA A 108 -0.80 -7.23 -9.59
C ALA A 108 -1.06 -7.84 -10.96
N GLU A 109 -2.20 -8.51 -11.10
CA GLU A 109 -2.70 -9.02 -12.38
C GLU A 109 -2.85 -7.90 -13.42
N GLN A 110 -3.59 -6.84 -13.08
CA GLN A 110 -3.81 -5.69 -13.96
C GLN A 110 -2.52 -4.97 -14.34
N GLY A 111 -1.54 -4.94 -13.43
CA GLY A 111 -0.27 -4.25 -13.62
C GLY A 111 0.84 -5.12 -14.23
N ASN A 112 0.58 -6.40 -14.47
CA ASN A 112 1.56 -7.39 -14.92
C ASN A 112 2.82 -7.43 -14.02
N TYR A 113 2.61 -7.53 -12.70
CA TYR A 113 3.66 -7.74 -11.71
C TYR A 113 3.27 -8.86 -10.73
N GLN A 114 4.22 -9.27 -9.90
CA GLN A 114 4.07 -10.46 -9.05
C GLN A 114 2.96 -10.31 -8.01
N ARG A 115 2.13 -11.36 -7.89
CA ARG A 115 1.13 -11.52 -6.83
C ARG A 115 1.79 -11.91 -5.52
N ILE A 116 1.07 -11.78 -4.41
CA ILE A 116 1.52 -12.33 -3.12
C ILE A 116 1.54 -13.86 -3.23
N ASP A 117 2.62 -14.50 -2.79
CA ASP A 117 2.72 -15.95 -2.76
C ASP A 117 1.83 -16.57 -1.67
N ASN A 118 1.38 -17.81 -1.89
CA ASN A 118 0.42 -18.47 -0.99
C ASN A 118 0.99 -18.69 0.42
N ALA A 119 2.31 -18.91 0.55
CA ALA A 119 2.93 -19.09 1.86
C ALA A 119 2.88 -17.77 2.66
N LEU A 120 3.20 -16.65 2.02
CA LEU A 120 3.08 -15.33 2.61
C LEU A 120 1.63 -14.94 2.91
N ILE A 121 0.68 -15.31 2.05
CA ILE A 121 -0.76 -15.12 2.34
C ILE A 121 -1.14 -15.84 3.64
N ASN A 122 -0.79 -17.12 3.78
CA ASN A 122 -1.09 -17.89 4.98
C ASN A 122 -0.42 -17.31 6.23
N ASN A 123 0.84 -16.88 6.11
CA ASN A 123 1.56 -16.23 7.19
C ASN A 123 0.94 -14.89 7.59
N ILE A 124 0.41 -14.11 6.64
CA ILE A 124 -0.28 -12.86 6.93
C ILE A 124 -1.60 -13.12 7.63
N LEU A 125 -2.40 -14.07 7.12
CA LEU A 125 -3.73 -14.37 7.67
C LEU A 125 -3.64 -14.89 9.11
N SER A 126 -2.59 -15.65 9.45
CA SER A 126 -2.40 -16.16 10.81
C SER A 126 -2.08 -15.08 11.86
N LEU A 127 -1.78 -13.84 11.44
CA LEU A 127 -1.56 -12.71 12.34
C LEU A 127 -2.86 -12.09 12.87
N TYR A 128 -4.02 -12.52 12.38
CA TYR A 128 -5.31 -11.89 12.68
C TYR A 128 -6.33 -12.93 13.15
N PRO A 129 -7.28 -12.52 14.01
CA PRO A 129 -8.34 -13.41 14.46
C PRO A 129 -9.28 -13.76 13.30
N THR A 130 -9.84 -14.96 13.34
CA THR A 130 -10.78 -15.46 12.33
C THR A 130 -12.18 -14.90 12.48
N GLU A 131 -12.52 -14.33 13.64
CA GLU A 131 -13.82 -13.73 14.00
C GLU A 131 -13.63 -12.44 14.80
#